data_AF-A0A6J5UA70-F1
#
_entry.id   AF-A0A6J5UA70-F1
#
_cell.length_a   1.000
_cell.length_b   1.000
_cell.length_c   1.000
_cell.angle_alpha   90.00
_cell.angle_beta   90.00
_cell.angle_gamma   90.00
#
_symmetry.space_group_name_H-M   'P 1'
#
loop_
_entity.id
_entity.type
_entity.pdbx_description
1 polymer ?
#
loop_
_entity_poly.entity_id
_entity_poly.type
_entity_poly.pdbx_seq_one_letter_code
_entity_poly.pdbx_strand_id
1 'polypeptide(L)'
;MSQKGKLPELQILNSNNLTEQFHGRVLEFLNHGCSAQFYMIWFSPATKFGKREVMATDSLLKFNPEGCLMILSKSMDSGSGYRILKPLLDRGFKVKALTPDLPFLVKNTPAETWLQEL
;
A
#
# COMPACT_ATOMS: atom_id res chain seq x y z
N MET A 1 16.19 0.69 -36.10
CA MET A 1 16.67 0.85 -34.71
C MET A 1 15.70 1.75 -33.98
N SER A 2 14.80 1.18 -33.18
CA SER A 2 13.81 1.94 -32.41
C SER A 2 14.52 2.70 -31.29
N GLN A 3 14.34 4.01 -31.21
CA GLN A 3 14.87 4.80 -30.10
C GLN A 3 14.18 4.33 -28.81
N LYS A 4 14.93 3.65 -27.93
CA LYS A 4 14.53 3.49 -26.52
C LYS A 4 14.50 4.90 -25.93
N GLY A 5 13.33 5.52 -25.89
CA GLY A 5 13.13 6.74 -25.12
C GLY A 5 13.54 6.45 -23.68
N LYS A 6 14.44 7.26 -23.10
CA LYS A 6 14.76 7.17 -21.67
C LYS A 6 13.43 7.26 -20.91
N LEU A 7 13.13 6.22 -20.12
CA LEU A 7 11.99 6.29 -19.21
C LEU A 7 12.17 7.55 -18.34
N PRO A 8 11.09 8.31 -18.08
CA PRO A 8 11.14 9.37 -17.08
C PRO A 8 11.70 8.78 -15.80
N GLU A 9 12.60 9.50 -15.12
CA GLU A 9 13.16 9.07 -13.85
C GLU A 9 12.00 8.70 -12.90
N LEU A 10 11.84 7.40 -12.63
CA LEU A 10 10.71 6.88 -11.88
C LEU A 10 10.97 7.09 -10.39
N GLN A 11 10.99 8.36 -9.95
CA GLN A 11 11.23 8.77 -8.56
C GLN A 11 10.28 8.09 -7.56
N ILE A 12 9.14 7.56 -8.03
CA ILE A 12 8.22 6.76 -7.24
C ILE A 12 8.82 5.42 -6.76
N LEU A 13 9.84 4.91 -7.46
CA LEU A 13 10.53 3.65 -7.13
C LEU A 13 11.68 3.84 -6.15
N ASN A 14 12.15 5.08 -5.95
CA ASN A 14 13.25 5.36 -5.03
C ASN A 14 12.76 5.37 -3.57
N SER A 15 13.61 4.89 -2.66
CA SER A 15 13.37 5.03 -1.23
C SER A 15 13.40 6.50 -0.81
N ASN A 16 12.58 6.85 0.17
CA ASN A 16 12.55 8.14 0.84
C ASN A 16 12.16 7.96 2.31
N ASN A 17 12.18 9.05 3.08
CA ASN A 17 11.88 9.03 4.52
C ASN A 17 10.57 8.29 4.88
N LEU A 18 9.55 8.29 4.01
CA LEU A 18 8.29 7.57 4.25
C LEU A 18 8.42 6.07 3.94
N THR A 19 9.07 5.70 2.85
CA THR A 19 9.19 4.29 2.44
C THR A 19 10.17 3.53 3.32
N GLU A 20 11.26 4.15 3.79
CA GLU A 20 12.22 3.49 4.68
C GLU A 20 11.56 3.01 5.99
N GLN A 21 10.46 3.64 6.39
CA GLN A 21 9.65 3.24 7.55
C GLN A 21 8.67 2.10 7.23
N PHE A 22 8.56 1.66 5.98
CA PHE A 22 7.59 0.68 5.52
C PHE A 22 7.62 -0.59 6.37
N HIS A 23 8.79 -1.21 6.52
CA HIS A 23 8.91 -2.46 7.28
C HIS A 23 8.47 -2.30 8.74
N GLY A 24 8.90 -1.23 9.41
CA GLY A 24 8.49 -0.94 10.79
C GLY A 24 6.98 -0.72 10.92
N ARG A 25 6.38 0.04 9.99
CA ARG A 25 4.94 0.32 9.96
C ARG A 25 4.09 -0.92 9.66
N VAL A 26 4.62 -1.86 8.87
CA VAL A 26 4.01 -3.18 8.62
C VAL A 26 4.01 -4.01 9.90
N LEU A 27 5.16 -4.14 10.56
CA LEU A 27 5.28 -4.93 11.79
C LEU A 27 4.39 -4.36 12.90
N GLU A 28 4.39 -3.04 13.08
CA GLU A 28 3.50 -2.35 14.02
C GLU A 28 2.03 -2.71 13.76
N PHE A 29 1.60 -2.66 12.50
CA PHE A 29 0.21 -2.93 12.13
C PHE A 29 -0.20 -4.40 12.33
N LEU A 30 0.66 -5.35 11.93
CA LEU A 30 0.37 -6.78 12.02
C LEU A 30 0.46 -7.33 13.45
N ASN A 31 1.25 -6.71 14.32
CA ASN A 31 1.39 -7.10 15.72
C ASN A 31 0.12 -6.87 16.57
N HIS A 32 -0.93 -6.27 16.01
CA HIS A 32 -2.22 -6.07 16.67
C HIS A 32 -3.17 -7.28 16.64
N GLY A 33 -2.62 -8.49 16.50
CA GLY A 33 -3.36 -9.74 16.72
C GLY A 33 -4.49 -9.98 15.71
N CYS A 34 -4.22 -9.86 14.42
CA CYS A 34 -5.19 -10.14 13.36
C CYS A 34 -5.31 -11.66 13.15
N SER A 35 -6.53 -12.22 13.18
CA SER A 35 -6.75 -13.65 12.88
C SER A 35 -6.64 -13.96 11.38
N ALA A 36 -6.96 -12.98 10.54
CA ALA A 36 -6.80 -13.02 9.09
C ALA A 36 -6.11 -11.75 8.60
N GLN A 37 -5.16 -11.92 7.66
CA GLN A 37 -4.40 -10.81 7.08
C GLN A 37 -4.76 -10.70 5.60
N PHE A 38 -5.34 -9.56 5.22
CA PHE A 38 -5.69 -9.24 3.85
C PHE A 38 -4.73 -8.18 3.29
N TYR A 39 -4.41 -8.33 2.01
CA TYR A 39 -3.51 -7.43 1.30
C TYR A 39 -4.19 -6.98 0.03
N MET A 40 -4.19 -5.67 -0.21
CA MET A 40 -4.70 -5.05 -1.42
C MET A 40 -3.61 -4.16 -2.01
N ILE A 41 -3.46 -4.19 -3.32
CA ILE A 41 -2.57 -3.28 -4.03
C ILE A 41 -3.44 -2.24 -4.76
N TRP A 42 -3.12 -0.95 -4.60
CA TRP A 42 -3.87 0.13 -5.25
C TRP A 42 -2.93 1.09 -5.99
N PHE A 43 -2.91 0.97 -7.31
CA PHE A 43 -2.04 1.78 -8.19
C PHE A 43 -2.67 3.08 -8.70
N SER A 44 -3.98 3.26 -8.53
CA SER A 44 -4.67 4.48 -8.97
C SER A 44 -4.54 5.62 -7.97
N PRO A 45 -4.83 6.89 -8.35
CA PRO A 45 -4.95 7.98 -7.40
C PRO A 45 -5.98 7.67 -6.29
N ALA A 46 -5.76 8.17 -5.08
CA ALA A 46 -6.68 7.96 -3.96
C ALA A 46 -8.09 8.44 -4.28
N THR A 47 -8.23 9.51 -5.06
CA THR A 47 -9.54 10.05 -5.50
C THR A 47 -10.37 9.08 -6.34
N LYS A 48 -9.78 8.00 -6.86
CA LYS A 48 -10.48 6.93 -7.56
C LYS A 48 -10.93 5.80 -6.65
N PHE A 49 -10.49 5.77 -5.39
CA PHE A 49 -10.96 4.81 -4.39
C PHE A 49 -12.33 5.27 -3.90
N GLY A 50 -13.37 4.80 -4.58
CA GLY A 50 -14.72 5.33 -4.47
C GLY A 50 -15.62 4.52 -3.55
N LYS A 51 -16.93 4.73 -3.71
CA LYS A 51 -17.97 4.05 -2.92
C LYS A 51 -17.89 2.52 -3.05
N ARG A 52 -17.55 2.02 -4.24
CA ARG A 52 -17.47 0.58 -4.52
C ARG A 52 -16.34 -0.06 -3.72
N GLU A 53 -15.14 0.53 -3.76
CA GLU A 53 -13.96 0.01 -3.09
C GLU A 53 -14.09 0.11 -1.57
N VAL A 54 -14.70 1.20 -1.07
CA VAL A 54 -15.04 1.34 0.35
C VAL A 54 -16.07 0.28 0.78
N MET A 55 -17.12 0.04 -0.01
CA MET A 55 -18.14 -0.97 0.31
C MET A 55 -17.56 -2.39 0.29
N ALA A 56 -16.66 -2.69 -0.66
CA ALA A 56 -15.97 -3.98 -0.70
C ALA A 56 -15.10 -4.18 0.55
N THR A 57 -14.37 -3.14 0.97
CA THR A 57 -13.56 -3.17 2.20
C THR A 57 -14.42 -3.32 3.45
N ASP A 58 -15.52 -2.57 3.55
CA ASP A 58 -16.49 -2.67 4.64
C ASP A 58 -17.07 -4.08 4.74
N SER A 59 -17.47 -4.66 3.60
CA SER A 59 -18.02 -6.02 3.56
C SER A 59 -16.99 -7.05 4.01
N LEU A 60 -15.76 -6.97 3.48
CA LEU A 60 -14.68 -7.88 3.84
C LEU A 60 -14.43 -7.90 5.35
N LEU A 61 -14.32 -6.73 5.97
CA LEU A 61 -13.99 -6.61 7.40
C LEU A 61 -15.21 -6.87 8.31
N LYS A 62 -16.44 -6.67 7.81
CA LYS A 62 -17.65 -7.12 8.52
C LYS A 62 -17.73 -8.63 8.65
N PHE A 63 -17.37 -9.38 7.61
CA PHE A 63 -17.35 -10.84 7.65
C PHE A 63 -16.10 -11.40 8.33
N ASN A 64 -15.08 -10.56 8.58
CA ASN A 64 -13.83 -10.92 9.23
C ASN A 64 -13.50 -9.87 10.32
N PRO A 65 -14.23 -9.85 11.44
CA PRO A 65 -14.14 -8.77 12.44
C PRO A 65 -12.75 -8.67 13.10
N GLU A 66 -12.04 -9.80 13.23
CA GLU A 66 -10.65 -9.86 13.71
C GLU A 66 -9.62 -9.79 12.57
N GLY A 67 -10.08 -9.51 11.35
CA GLY A 67 -9.25 -9.37 10.16
C GLY A 67 -8.61 -8.00 10.05
N CYS A 68 -7.46 -7.94 9.38
CA CYS A 68 -6.77 -6.70 9.06
C CYS A 68 -6.60 -6.57 7.55
N LEU A 69 -6.78 -5.36 7.02
CA LEU A 69 -6.50 -5.05 5.62
C LEU A 69 -5.35 -4.07 5.51
N MET A 70 -4.29 -4.49 4.81
CA MET A 70 -3.22 -3.60 4.39
C MET A 70 -3.39 -3.22 2.92
N ILE A 71 -3.38 -1.92 2.64
CA ILE A 71 -3.45 -1.37 1.28
C ILE A 71 -2.07 -0.86 0.88
N LEU A 72 -1.38 -1.55 -0.01
CA LEU A 72 -0.11 -1.14 -0.58
C LEU A 72 -0.35 -0.08 -1.65
N SER A 73 -0.12 1.19 -1.30
CA SER A 73 -0.40 2.33 -2.18
C SER A 73 0.17 3.65 -1.68
N LYS A 74 1.04 4.28 -2.48
CA LYS A 74 1.55 5.63 -2.22
C LYS A 74 0.45 6.69 -2.19
N SER A 75 -0.56 6.56 -3.05
CA SER A 75 -1.64 7.55 -3.14
C SER A 75 -2.56 7.45 -1.92
N MET A 76 -2.84 6.24 -1.44
CA MET A 76 -3.69 6.02 -0.27
C MET A 76 -2.96 6.27 1.06
N ASP A 77 -1.64 6.09 1.12
CA ASP A 77 -0.81 6.48 2.26
C ASP A 77 -0.55 8.00 2.27
N SER A 78 -1.65 8.75 2.32
CA SER A 78 -1.67 10.22 2.27
C SER A 78 -2.84 10.76 3.09
N GLY A 79 -2.85 12.07 3.36
CA GLY A 79 -3.99 12.71 4.03
C GLY A 79 -5.32 12.55 3.28
N SER A 80 -5.30 12.46 1.94
CA SER A 80 -6.51 12.19 1.16
C SER A 80 -6.98 10.75 1.32
N GLY A 81 -6.06 9.78 1.28
CA GLY A 81 -6.41 8.38 1.51
C GLY A 81 -6.90 8.13 2.92
N TYR A 82 -6.32 8.80 3.93
CA TYR A 82 -6.83 8.78 5.30
C TYR A 82 -8.28 9.25 5.38
N ARG A 83 -8.64 10.37 4.74
CA ARG A 83 -10.04 10.85 4.73
C ARG A 83 -11.01 9.86 4.09
N ILE A 84 -10.57 9.13 3.07
CA ILE A 84 -11.37 8.09 2.40
C ILE A 84 -11.56 6.87 3.31
N LEU A 85 -10.52 6.46 4.03
CA LEU A 85 -10.55 5.31 4.93
C LEU A 85 -11.16 5.64 6.30
N LYS A 86 -11.24 6.91 6.68
CA LYS A 86 -11.76 7.36 7.99
C LYS A 86 -13.10 6.73 8.38
N PRO A 87 -14.12 6.63 7.50
CA PRO A 87 -15.38 5.99 7.87
C PRO A 87 -15.26 4.50 8.23
N LEU A 88 -14.25 3.79 7.71
CA LEU A 88 -13.96 2.40 8.07
C LEU A 88 -13.24 2.33 9.42
N LEU A 89 -12.26 3.23 9.62
CA LEU A 89 -11.52 3.36 10.88
C LEU A 89 -12.42 3.73 12.05
N ASP A 90 -13.35 4.68 11.84
CA ASP A 90 -14.32 5.12 12.85
C ASP A 90 -15.26 3.99 13.30
N ARG A 91 -15.40 2.92 12.50
CA ARG A 91 -16.16 1.70 12.85
C ARG A 91 -15.32 0.66 13.59
N GLY A 92 -14.04 0.94 13.84
CA GLY A 92 -13.11 0.02 14.51
C GLY A 92 -12.46 -1.00 13.57
N PHE A 93 -12.64 -0.89 12.24
CA PHE A 93 -11.97 -1.79 11.32
C PHE A 93 -10.47 -1.54 11.27
N LYS A 94 -9.70 -2.63 11.30
CA LYS A 94 -8.23 -2.60 11.20
C LYS A 94 -7.82 -2.50 9.72
N VAL A 95 -7.77 -1.28 9.18
CA VAL A 95 -7.30 -1.00 7.81
C VAL A 95 -6.17 0.03 7.80
N LYS A 96 -5.09 -0.22 7.05
CA LYS A 96 -3.97 0.73 6.94
C LYS A 96 -3.44 0.77 5.51
N ALA A 97 -3.27 1.98 4.98
CA ALA A 97 -2.54 2.17 3.73
C ALA A 97 -1.07 2.41 4.02
N LEU A 98 -0.18 1.79 3.25
CA LEU A 98 1.27 1.92 3.39
C LEU A 98 1.91 2.07 2.01
N THR A 99 2.85 3.00 1.90
CA THR A 99 3.71 3.14 0.72
C THR A 99 4.79 2.05 0.76
N PRO A 100 4.84 1.12 -0.21
CA PRO A 100 5.88 0.11 -0.25
C PRO A 100 7.25 0.73 -0.53
N ASP A 101 8.28 0.18 0.11
CA ASP A 101 9.68 0.43 -0.23
C ASP A 101 10.14 -0.61 -1.25
N LEU A 102 10.18 -0.23 -2.52
CA LEU A 102 10.51 -1.16 -3.59
C LEU A 102 11.96 -1.67 -3.51
N PRO A 103 12.99 -0.82 -3.29
CA PRO A 103 14.35 -1.29 -3.09
C PRO A 103 14.47 -2.31 -1.94
N PHE A 104 13.78 -2.08 -0.83
CA PHE A 104 13.71 -3.04 0.27
C PHE A 104 13.02 -4.36 -0.14
N LEU A 105 11.88 -4.27 -0.83
CA LEU A 105 11.08 -5.45 -1.22
C LEU A 105 11.79 -6.36 -2.23
N VAL A 106 12.56 -5.78 -3.15
CA VAL A 106 13.26 -6.57 -4.18
C VAL A 106 14.66 -7.03 -3.76
N LYS A 107 15.18 -6.54 -2.63
CA LYS A 107 16.53 -6.86 -2.15
C LYS A 107 16.77 -8.37 -2.07
N ASN A 108 17.90 -8.83 -2.59
CA ASN A 108 18.28 -10.23 -2.71
C ASN A 108 17.30 -11.09 -3.54
N THR A 109 16.49 -10.47 -4.40
CA THR A 109 15.65 -11.18 -5.38
C THR A 109 16.15 -10.89 -6.80
N PRO A 110 15.80 -11.71 -7.81
CA PRO A 110 16.13 -11.41 -9.21
C PRO A 110 15.61 -10.04 -9.70
N ALA A 111 14.59 -9.48 -9.04
CA ALA A 111 14.04 -8.17 -9.37
C ALA A 111 14.92 -7.00 -8.92
N GLU A 112 15.92 -7.22 -8.06
CA GLU A 112 16.85 -6.17 -7.63
C GLU A 112 17.67 -5.64 -8.80
N THR A 113 18.26 -6.54 -9.59
CA THR A 113 19.03 -6.16 -10.80
C THR A 113 18.14 -5.46 -11.81
N TRP A 114 16.92 -5.95 -12.02
CA TRP A 114 15.95 -5.29 -12.90
C TRP A 114 15.61 -3.86 -12.45
N LEU A 115 15.46 -3.62 -11.14
CA LEU A 115 15.18 -2.29 -10.60
C LEU A 115 16.37 -1.33 -10.75
N GLN A 116 17.60 -1.84 -10.66
CA GLN A 116 18.82 -1.05 -10.86
C GLN A 116 19.07 -0.67 -12.32
N GLU A 117 18.56 -1.46 -13.27
CA GLU A 117 18.73 -1.26 -14.71
C GLU A 117 17.64 -0.36 -15.36
N LEU A 118 16.58 -0.04 -14.61
CA LEU A 118 15.43 0.77 -15.04
C LEU A 118 15.78 2.25 -15.24
#